data_AF-A0A382A1X9-F1
#
_entry.id   AF-A0A382A1X9-F1
#
_cell.length_a   1.000
_cell.length_b   1.000
_cell.length_c   1.000
_cell.angle_alpha   90.00
_cell.angle_beta   90.00
_cell.angle_gamma   90.00
#
_symmetry.space_group_name_H-M   'P 1'
#
loop_
_entity.id
_entity.type
_entity.pdbx_description
1 polymer ?
#
loop_
_entity_poly.entity_id
_entity_poly.type
_entity_poly.pdbx_seq_one_letter_code
_entity_poly.pdbx_strand_id
1 'polypeptide(L)' 'MNKICFSLLLGCAVLQAQPGINIQAVRDIRLQNLKRDYTGSTIRFIVPGSTSVMGVLKDVTDKNFIIS' A
#
# COMPACT_ATOMS: atom_id res chain seq x y z
N MET A 1 -31.28 34.94 -8.88
CA MET A 1 -29.81 34.98 -9.03
C MET A 1 -29.03 34.21 -7.95
N ASN A 2 -29.64 33.84 -6.80
CA ASN A 2 -28.94 33.14 -5.71
C ASN A 2 -28.75 31.62 -5.90
N LYS A 3 -29.58 30.97 -6.72
CA LYS A 3 -29.59 29.50 -6.87
C LYS A 3 -28.48 28.97 -7.78
N ILE A 4 -27.97 29.79 -8.72
CA ILE A 4 -26.95 29.38 -9.69
C ILE A 4 -25.55 29.33 -9.04
N CYS A 5 -25.26 30.27 -8.13
CA CYS A 5 -23.97 30.30 -7.42
C CYS A 5 -23.74 29.07 -6.53
N PHE A 6 -24.80 28.53 -5.91
CA PHE A 6 -24.71 27.34 -5.06
C PHE A 6 -24.31 26.09 -5.85
N SER A 7 -24.85 25.93 -7.06
CA SER A 7 -24.53 24.80 -7.95
C SER A 7 -23.07 24.81 -8.42
N LEU A 8 -22.51 26.01 -8.65
CA LEU A 8 -21.13 26.18 -9.08
C LEU A 8 -20.12 25.80 -7.98
N LEU A 9 -20.43 26.17 -6.72
CA LEU A 9 -19.58 25.89 -5.56
C LEU A 9 -19.50 24.39 -5.23
N LEU A 10 -20.60 23.66 -5.40
CA LEU A 10 -20.62 22.19 -5.23
C LEU A 10 -19.77 21.47 -6.29
N GLY A 11 -19.71 21.99 -7.52
CA GLY A 11 -18.86 21.43 -8.59
C GLY A 11 -17.35 21.58 -8.32
N CYS A 12 -16.93 22.68 -7.70
CA CYS A 12 -15.52 22.92 -7.36
C CYS A 12 -14.99 21.97 -6.27
N ALA A 13 -15.84 21.51 -5.35
CA ALA A 13 -15.45 20.60 -4.28
C ALA A 13 -15.11 19.18 -4.78
N VAL A 14 -15.74 18.72 -5.86
CA VAL A 14 -15.49 17.39 -6.45
C VAL A 14 -14.11 17.30 -7.13
N LEU A 15 -13.54 18.44 -7.55
CA LEU A 15 -12.22 18.50 -8.17
C LEU A 15 -11.06 18.44 -7.15
N GLN A 16 -11.35 18.55 -5.86
CA GLN A 16 -10.39 18.29 -4.76
C GLN A 16 -10.46 16.81 -4.35
N ALA A 17 -10.60 15.90 -5.32
CA ALA A 17 -10.52 14.47 -5.09
C ALA A 17 -9.10 14.15 -4.58
N GLN A 18 -9.05 13.74 -3.30
CA GLN A 18 -7.95 13.20 -2.50
C GLN A 18 -6.52 13.61 -2.94
N PRO A 19 -5.77 14.37 -2.10
CA PRO A 19 -4.36 14.60 -2.37
C PRO A 19 -3.69 13.25 -2.61
N GLY A 20 -3.05 13.12 -3.79
CA GLY A 20 -2.56 11.84 -4.28
C GLY A 20 -1.80 11.12 -3.17
N ILE A 21 -2.30 9.94 -2.79
CA ILE A 21 -1.65 9.12 -1.76
C ILE A 21 -0.20 8.95 -2.19
N ASN A 22 0.75 9.33 -1.35
CA ASN A 22 2.15 9.08 -1.62
C ASN A 22 2.38 7.57 -1.58
N ILE A 23 2.31 6.94 -2.75
CA ILE A 23 2.40 5.49 -2.94
C ILE A 23 3.70 4.96 -2.35
N GLN A 24 4.78 5.75 -2.43
CA GLN A 24 6.07 5.38 -1.87
C GLN A 24 6.04 5.36 -0.34
N ALA A 25 5.49 6.40 0.30
CA ALA A 25 5.36 6.43 1.76
C ALA A 25 4.49 5.28 2.29
N VAL A 26 3.38 4.97 1.62
CA VAL A 26 2.53 3.82 1.99
C VAL A 26 3.28 2.50 1.82
N ARG A 27 4.05 2.34 0.74
CA ARG A 27 4.88 1.17 0.51
C ARG A 27 5.92 0.99 1.60
N ASP A 28 6.62 2.06 1.97
CA ASP A 28 7.69 2.01 2.96
C ASP A 28 7.15 1.61 4.34
N ILE A 29 6.02 2.20 4.76
CA ILE A 29 5.32 1.82 6.01
C ILE A 29 4.92 0.34 5.98
N ARG A 30 4.40 -0.15 4.85
CA ARG A 30 3.99 -1.56 4.72
C ARG A 30 5.18 -2.51 4.81
N LEU A 31 6.30 -2.19 4.16
CA LEU A 31 7.53 -3.00 4.23
C LEU A 31 8.10 -3.02 5.66
N GLN A 32 8.09 -1.87 6.35
CA GLN A 32 8.53 -1.78 7.74
C GLN A 32 7.65 -2.60 8.69
N ASN A 33 6.32 -2.52 8.54
CA ASN A 33 5.40 -3.32 9.34
C ASN A 33 5.58 -4.82 9.07
N LEU A 34 5.71 -5.22 7.80
CA LEU A 34 5.95 -6.61 7.43
C LEU A 34 7.22 -7.16 8.10
N LYS A 35 8.32 -6.41 8.07
CA LYS A 35 9.58 -6.78 8.73
C LYS A 35 9.39 -6.93 10.24
N ARG A 36 8.81 -5.91 10.88
CA ARG A 36 8.62 -5.88 12.34
C ARG A 36 7.73 -7.03 12.82
N ASP A 37 6.64 -7.28 12.11
CA ASP A 37 5.56 -8.14 12.60
C ASP A 37 5.78 -9.62 12.22
N TYR A 38 6.58 -9.92 11.19
CA TYR A 38 6.70 -11.28 10.63
C TYR A 38 8.13 -11.82 10.52
N THR A 39 9.19 -11.04 10.77
CA THR A 39 10.55 -11.60 10.76
C THR A 39 10.66 -12.74 11.80
N GLY A 40 11.16 -13.89 11.36
CA GLY A 40 11.23 -15.12 12.14
C GLY A 40 10.00 -16.02 12.04
N SER A 41 8.89 -15.52 11.49
CA SER A 41 7.66 -16.27 11.28
C SER A 41 7.65 -17.01 9.95
N THR A 42 6.96 -18.16 9.91
CA THR A 42 6.66 -18.85 8.64
C THR A 42 5.58 -18.07 7.90
N ILE A 43 5.91 -17.59 6.71
CA ILE A 43 5.01 -16.88 5.81
C ILE A 43 4.71 -17.70 4.57
N ARG A 44 3.59 -17.38 3.93
CA ARG A 44 3.19 -17.92 2.64
C ARG A 44 3.39 -16.86 1.58
N PHE A 45 4.09 -17.18 0.50
CA PHE A 45 4.27 -16.28 -0.64
C PHE A 45 3.87 -16.95 -1.95
N ILE A 46 3.51 -16.11 -2.92
CA ILE A 46 3.08 -16.51 -4.25
C ILE A 46 4.09 -15.93 -5.23
N VAL A 47 4.79 -16.81 -5.94
CA VAL A 47 5.69 -16.40 -7.02
C VAL A 47 4.90 -16.51 -8.33
N PRO A 48 5.09 -15.59 -9.31
CA PRO A 48 4.43 -15.71 -10.60
C PRO A 48 4.65 -17.09 -11.23
N GLY A 49 3.57 -17.76 -11.61
CA GLY A 49 3.61 -19.09 -12.22
C GLY A 49 3.88 -20.26 -11.26
N SER A 50 3.91 -20.05 -9.93
CA SER A 50 4.15 -21.11 -8.95
C SER A 50 2.93 -21.47 -8.11
N THR A 51 2.92 -22.68 -7.58
CA THR A 51 2.11 -23.04 -6.40
C THR A 51 2.60 -22.23 -5.20
N SER A 52 1.71 -21.93 -4.27
CA SER A 52 2.04 -21.21 -3.05
C SER A 52 3.11 -21.93 -2.23
N VAL A 53 4.18 -21.20 -1.86
CA VAL A 53 5.32 -21.71 -1.10
C VAL A 53 5.29 -21.15 0.33
N MET A 54 5.71 -21.96 1.30
CA MET A 54 5.88 -21.54 2.69
C MET A 54 7.37 -21.49 3.04
N GLY A 55 7.79 -20.50 3.81
CA GLY A 55 9.16 -20.36 4.30
C GLY A 55 9.26 -19.34 5.41
N VAL A 56 10.37 -19.30 6.14
CA VAL A 56 10.57 -18.38 7.26
C VAL A 56 11.08 -17.05 6.73
N LEU A 57 10.38 -15.95 7.05
CA LEU A 57 10.83 -14.60 6.68
C LEU A 57 12.08 -14.24 7.48
N LYS A 58 13.22 -14.08 6.80
CA LYS A 58 14.48 -13.68 7.43
C LYS A 58 14.68 -12.18 7.42
N ASP A 59 14.38 -11.54 6.30
CA ASP A 59 14.51 -10.09 6.18
C ASP A 59 13.60 -9.51 5.10
N VAL A 60 13.32 -8.22 5.21
CA VAL A 60 12.63 -7.39 4.22
C VAL A 60 13.50 -6.17 3.92
N THR A 61 13.78 -5.98 2.63
CA THR A 61 14.49 -4.80 2.12
C THR A 61 13.57 -4.01 1.19
N ASP A 62 14.02 -2.85 0.73
CA ASP A 62 13.29 -2.04 -0.23
C ASP A 62 12.99 -2.76 -1.55
N LYS A 63 13.67 -3.88 -1.87
CA LYS A 63 13.51 -4.57 -3.16
C LYS A 63 13.26 -6.07 -3.05
N ASN A 64 13.62 -6.67 -1.93
CA ASN A 64 13.66 -8.13 -1.78
C ASN A 64 13.08 -8.57 -0.44
N PHE A 65 12.46 -9.75 -0.47
CA PHE A 65 12.14 -10.54 0.72
C PHE A 65 13.13 -11.71 0.78
N ILE A 66 13.80 -11.88 1.92
CA ILE A 66 14.74 -12.98 2.15
C ILE A 66 14.01 -14.06 2.94
N ILE A 67 13.91 -15.27 2.37
CA ILE A 67 13.12 -16.37 2.91
C ILE A 67 13.98 -17.63 2.92
N SER A 68 13.90 -18.43 4.00
CA SER A 68 14.51 -19.76 4.11
C SER A 68 13.49 -20.87 4.08
#